data_AF-A0A2R6NA67-F1
#
_entry.id   AF-A0A2R6NA67-F1
#
_cell.length_a   1.000
_cell.length_b   1.000
_cell.length_c   1.000
_cell.angle_alpha   90.00
_cell.angle_beta   90.00
_cell.angle_gamma   90.00
#
_symmetry.space_group_name_H-M   'P 1'
#
loop_
_entity.id
_entity.type
_entity.pdbx_description
1 polymer ?
#
loop_
_entity_poly.entity_id
_entity_poly.type
_entity_poly.pdbx_seq_one_letter_code
_entity_poly.pdbx_strand_id
1 'polypeptide(L)' 'MVGPVSREDRLTASRRIKIGFVVLVGLSAGLITLQGDASLLAFAFATCAGLVAGAIVVWLAFPQGLGFRR' A
#
# COMPACT_ATOMS: atom_id res chain seq x y z
N MET A 1 1.22 -33.77 -2.09
CA MET A 1 1.83 -32.96 -1.01
C MET A 1 2.47 -31.75 -1.66
N VAL A 2 2.03 -30.53 -1.32
CA VAL A 2 2.73 -29.32 -1.75
C VAL A 2 4.03 -29.22 -0.94
N GLY A 3 5.17 -29.14 -1.64
CA GLY A 3 6.46 -28.90 -1.01
C GLY A 3 6.49 -27.52 -0.33
N PRO A 4 7.41 -27.29 0.62
CA PRO A 4 7.54 -26.00 1.27
C PRO A 4 7.72 -24.89 0.23
N VAL A 5 6.87 -23.85 0.29
CA VAL A 5 6.97 -22.69 -0.60
C VAL A 5 8.35 -22.08 -0.45
N SER A 6 9.05 -21.91 -1.58
CA SER A 6 10.39 -21.31 -1.62
C SER A 6 10.36 -19.93 -0.95
N ARG A 7 11.43 -19.60 -0.23
CA ARG A 7 11.54 -18.30 0.48
C ARG A 7 11.38 -17.13 -0.48
N GLU A 8 11.88 -17.27 -1.71
CA GLU A 8 11.80 -16.24 -2.77
C GLU A 8 10.36 -15.98 -3.23
N ASP A 9 9.54 -17.03 -3.36
CA ASP A 9 8.13 -16.93 -3.72
C ASP A 9 7.33 -16.22 -2.61
N ARG A 10 7.63 -16.54 -1.34
CA ARG A 10 6.99 -15.90 -0.19
C ARG A 10 7.32 -14.40 -0.12
N LEU A 11 8.57 -14.02 -0.41
CA LEU A 11 8.99 -12.61 -0.43
C LEU A 11 8.32 -11.84 -1.57
N THR A 12 8.25 -12.44 -2.77
CA THR A 12 7.63 -11.83 -3.94
C THR A 12 6.12 -11.64 -3.75
N ALA A 13 5.43 -12.66 -3.22
CA ALA A 13 4.01 -12.57 -2.89
C ALA A 13 3.75 -11.51 -1.81
N SER A 14 4.55 -11.50 -0.74
CA SER A 14 4.42 -10.49 0.33
C SER A 14 4.64 -9.08 -0.20
N ARG A 15 5.59 -8.87 -1.11
CA ARG A 15 5.85 -7.56 -1.72
C ARG A 15 4.66 -7.10 -2.58
N ARG A 16 4.07 -7.98 -3.38
CA ARG A 16 2.87 -7.68 -4.18
C ARG A 16 1.68 -7.28 -3.30
N ILE A 17 1.42 -8.03 -2.22
CA ILE A 17 0.32 -7.73 -1.29
C ILE A 17 0.52 -6.37 -0.63
N LYS A 18 1.74 -6.06 -0.18
CA LYS A 18 2.06 -4.75 0.40
C LYS A 18 1.78 -3.61 -0.57
N ILE A 19 2.25 -3.72 -1.81
CA ILE A 19 2.02 -2.70 -2.84
C ILE A 19 0.51 -2.56 -3.11
N GLY A 20 -0.20 -3.69 -3.28
CA GLY A 20 -1.64 -3.70 -3.48
C GLY A 20 -2.39 -3.01 -2.35
N PHE A 21 -2.00 -3.24 -1.10
CA PHE A 21 -2.58 -2.59 0.07
C PHE A 21 -2.39 -1.07 0.04
N VAL A 22 -1.16 -0.59 -0.21
CA VAL A 22 -0.90 0.87 -0.28
C VAL A 22 -1.73 1.52 -1.39
N VAL A 23 -1.75 0.90 -2.57
CA VAL A 23 -2.53 1.38 -3.72
C VAL A 23 -4.02 1.41 -3.39
N LEU A 24 -4.55 0.36 -2.75
CA LEU A 24 -5.95 0.28 -2.35
C LEU A 24 -6.33 1.39 -1.36
N VAL A 25 -5.48 1.67 -0.36
CA VAL A 25 -5.70 2.75 0.61
C VAL A 25 -5.69 4.12 -0.08
N GLY A 26 -4.72 4.37 -0.96
CA GLY A 26 -4.65 5.61 -1.75
C GLY A 26 -5.88 5.85 -2.62
N LEU A 27 -6.25 4.84 -3.42
CA LEU A 27 -7.44 4.89 -4.28
C LEU A 27 -8.73 5.06 -3.48
N SER A 28 -8.85 4.38 -2.33
CA SER A 28 -10.02 4.52 -1.45
C SER A 28 -10.15 5.95 -0.94
N ALA A 29 -9.07 6.54 -0.41
CA ALA A 29 -9.08 7.92 0.07
C ALA A 29 -9.48 8.91 -1.04
N GLY A 30 -8.94 8.73 -2.25
CA GLY A 30 -9.33 9.52 -3.42
C GLY A 30 -10.81 9.36 -3.79
N LEU A 31 -11.29 8.13 -3.94
CA LEU A 31 -12.69 7.87 -4.30
C LEU A 31 -13.69 8.39 -3.25
N ILE A 32 -13.33 8.34 -1.96
CA ILE A 32 -14.14 8.95 -0.89
C ILE A 32 -14.26 10.45 -1.09
N THR A 33 -13.17 11.14 -1.46
CA THR A 33 -13.23 12.58 -1.69
C THR A 33 -14.06 12.97 -2.92
N LEU A 34 -14.07 12.15 -3.98
CA LEU A 34 -14.92 12.42 -5.16
C LEU A 34 -16.41 12.40 -4.81
N GLN A 35 -16.83 11.58 -3.84
CA GLN A 35 -18.23 11.52 -3.40
C GLN A 35 -18.67 12.80 -2.66
N GLY A 36 -17.72 13.60 -2.17
CA GLY A 36 -17.99 14.84 -1.45
C GLY A 36 -18.05 16.11 -2.33
N ASP A 37 -18.20 15.98 -3.65
CA ASP A 37 -18.09 17.09 -4.62
C ASP A 37 -16.75 17.84 -4.53
N ALA A 38 -15.69 17.11 -4.18
CA ALA A 38 -14.38 17.72 -3.96
C ALA A 38 -13.70 18.10 -5.29
N SER A 39 -13.03 19.26 -5.30
CA SER A 39 -12.20 19.70 -6.43
C SER A 39 -11.15 18.65 -6.81
N LEU A 40 -10.76 18.61 -8.09
CA LEU A 40 -9.73 17.73 -8.64
C LEU A 40 -8.41 17.79 -7.84
N LEU A 41 -8.12 18.98 -7.28
CA LEU A 41 -6.95 19.21 -6.44
C LEU A 41 -7.07 18.49 -5.10
N ALA A 42 -8.25 18.50 -4.47
CA ALA A 42 -8.51 17.79 -3.22
C ALA A 42 -8.44 16.26 -3.40
N PHE A 43 -8.91 15.74 -4.54
CA PHE A 43 -8.75 14.32 -4.90
C PHE A 43 -7.29 13.90 -4.97
N ALA A 44 -6.45 14.71 -5.64
CA ALA A 44 -5.02 14.42 -5.78
C ALA A 44 -4.32 14.43 -4.40
N PHE A 45 -4.64 15.42 -3.56
CA PHE A 45 -4.11 15.49 -2.19
C PHE A 45 -4.56 14.32 -1.32
N ALA A 46 -5.84 13.94 -1.38
CA ALA A 46 -6.37 12.83 -0.60
C ALA A 46 -5.78 11.48 -1.05
N THR A 47 -5.60 11.29 -2.35
CA THR A 47 -4.94 10.10 -2.90
C THR A 47 -3.49 10.03 -2.45
N CYS A 48 -2.75 11.14 -2.54
CA CYS A 48 -1.37 11.22 -2.04
C CYS A 48 -1.29 10.96 -0.53
N ALA A 49 -2.17 11.56 0.27
CA ALA A 49 -2.24 11.34 1.71
C ALA A 49 -2.55 9.87 2.04
N GLY A 50 -3.49 9.25 1.31
CA GLY A 50 -3.83 7.83 1.46
C GLY A 50 -2.66 6.91 1.08
N LEU A 51 -1.92 7.23 0.01
CA LEU A 51 -0.71 6.48 -0.36
C LEU A 51 0.37 6.58 0.72
N VAL A 52 0.61 7.79 1.25
CA VAL A 52 1.57 8.01 2.34
C VAL A 52 1.13 7.26 3.60
N ALA A 53 -0.14 7.34 3.98
CA ALA A 53 -0.69 6.60 5.12
C ALA A 53 -0.55 5.09 4.93
N GLY A 54 -0.91 4.56 3.76
CA GLY A 54 -0.75 3.15 3.42
C GLY A 54 0.72 2.70 3.51
N ALA A 55 1.65 3.52 3.00
CA ALA A 55 3.08 3.25 3.08
C ALA A 55 3.58 3.23 4.53
N ILE A 56 3.14 4.18 5.37
CA ILE A 56 3.46 4.22 6.81
C ILE A 56 2.94 2.96 7.50
N VAL A 57 1.70 2.55 7.23
CA VAL A 57 1.11 1.33 7.81
C VAL A 57 1.90 0.09 7.41
N VAL A 58 2.29 -0.03 6.15
CA VAL A 58 3.12 -1.16 5.68
C VAL A 58 4.51 -1.13 6.32
N TRP A 59 5.11 0.05 6.48
CA TRP A 59 6.40 0.22 7.14
C TRP A 59 6.34 -0.20 8.61
N LEU A 60 5.29 0.21 9.32
CA LEU A 60 5.05 -0.14 10.72
C LEU A 60 4.73 -1.63 10.89
N ALA A 61 3.88 -2.20 10.03
CA ALA A 61 3.45 -3.59 10.11
C ALA A 61 4.54 -4.58 9.66
N PHE A 62 5.42 -4.18 8.75
CA PHE A 62 6.48 -5.03 8.21
C PHE A 62 7.85 -4.34 8.18
N PRO A 63 8.42 -4.02 9.35
CA PRO A 63 9.70 -3.31 9.47
C PRO A 63 10.89 -4.08 8.86
N GLN A 64 10.72 -5.39 8.59
CA GLN A 64 11.77 -6.31 8.12
C GLN A 64 11.75 -6.54 6.59
N GLY A 65 10.75 -6.04 5.86
CA GLY A 65 10.51 -6.44 4.45
C GLY A 65 10.56 -5.34 3.40
N LEU A 66 10.80 -4.09 3.81
CA LEU A 66 11.30 -3.03 2.95
C LEU A 66 12.80 -3.02 3.20
N GLY A 67 13.63 -3.34 2.20
CA GLY A 67 15.10 -3.27 2.29
C GLY A 67 15.61 -1.83 2.45
N PHE A 68 15.12 -1.13 3.46
CA PHE A 68 15.44 0.26 3.81
C PHE A 68 16.40 0.35 5.00
N ARG A 69 16.89 -0.80 5.48
CA ARG A 69 18.03 -0.87 6.41
C ARG A 69 19.29 -1.19 5.59
N ARG A 70 20.10 -0.17 5.33
CA ARG A 70 21.56 -0.34 5.31
C ARG A 70 22.04 -0.59 6.73
#